data_AF-A0A7S2NWG0-F1
#
_entry.id   AF-A0A7S2NWG0-F1
#
_cell.length_a   1.000
_cell.length_b   1.000
_cell.length_c   1.000
_cell.angle_alpha   90.00
_cell.angle_beta   90.00
_cell.angle_gamma   90.00
#
_symmetry.space_group_name_H-M   'P 1'
#
loop_
_entity.id
_entity.type
_entity.pdbx_description
1 polymer ?
#
loop_
_entity_poly.entity_id
_entity_poly.type
_entity_poly.pdbx_seq_one_letter_code
_entity_poly.pdbx_strand_id
1 'polypeptide(L)'
;RLNDGEEGPGSWDWACDLLPQFKFCDGPALHERVPPDHWCVALNDLRQFRVLTTRAICHGQVLSTPADPFDVADNTNGPSITSVTRQLIAPITKMMGSPSWALMLHPEGLLCDLFVTHGWAEGIYEFIDKVLNSWPRDAKHVYCCMLSNPQCLDIGHLISSPRESPFARALLAAPCMLVVPNQVGSIYSRVWCTYEAYLAYSWGKTIETAESTALERWPRIIQAVCLYVFVAG
;
A
#
# COMPACT_ATOMS: atom_id res chain seq x y z
N ARG A 1 -38.51 13.46 3.41
CA ARG A 1 -37.87 14.20 4.51
C ARG A 1 -37.16 13.17 5.37
N LEU A 2 -35.95 12.82 4.93
CA LEU A 2 -34.95 12.13 5.74
C LEU A 2 -33.98 13.23 6.16
N ASN A 3 -33.64 13.24 7.45
CA ASN A 3 -32.63 14.14 7.99
C ASN A 3 -31.28 13.58 7.59
N ASP A 4 -30.73 14.08 6.49
CA ASP A 4 -29.38 13.74 6.05
C ASP A 4 -28.41 14.69 6.74
N GLY A 5 -28.24 14.47 8.04
CA GLY A 5 -27.25 15.11 8.89
C GLY A 5 -25.90 14.39 8.83
N GLU A 6 -25.41 14.07 7.64
CA GLU A 6 -24.03 13.68 7.44
C GLU A 6 -23.24 14.93 7.02
N GLU A 7 -22.57 15.55 7.99
CA GLU A 7 -21.41 16.37 7.69
C GLU A 7 -20.46 15.50 6.86
N GLY A 8 -20.33 15.80 5.57
CA GLY A 8 -19.47 15.06 4.65
C GLY A 8 -18.04 15.01 5.20
N PRO A 9 -17.24 14.00 4.78
CA PRO A 9 -15.84 13.91 5.19
C PRO A 9 -15.17 15.27 4.94
N GLY A 10 -14.59 15.82 6.01
CA GLY A 10 -14.12 17.20 6.05
C GLY A 10 -13.27 17.58 4.84
N SER A 11 -13.33 18.86 4.48
CA SER A 11 -12.66 19.38 3.29
C SER A 11 -11.21 18.90 3.17
N TRP A 12 -10.85 18.34 2.02
CA TRP A 12 -9.50 17.89 1.69
C TRP A 12 -8.59 19.05 1.23
N ASP A 13 -8.96 20.30 1.51
CA ASP A 13 -8.21 21.49 1.10
C ASP A 13 -6.74 21.47 1.54
N TRP A 14 -6.44 20.83 2.69
CA TRP A 14 -5.08 20.67 3.19
C TRP A 14 -4.21 19.75 2.31
N ALA A 15 -4.82 18.88 1.53
CA ALA A 15 -4.15 17.92 0.67
C ALA A 15 -3.84 18.49 -0.73
N CYS A 16 -4.43 19.63 -1.10
CA CYS A 16 -4.24 20.28 -2.40
C CYS A 16 -2.78 20.61 -2.73
N ASP A 17 -1.95 20.89 -1.70
CA ASP A 17 -0.52 21.19 -1.88
C ASP A 17 0.38 19.93 -1.89
N LEU A 18 -0.15 18.78 -1.48
CA LEU A 18 0.58 17.51 -1.37
C LEU A 18 0.31 16.57 -2.52
N LEU A 19 -0.87 16.71 -3.09
CA LEU A 19 -1.34 15.94 -4.22
C LEU A 19 -1.11 16.78 -5.48
N PRO A 20 -0.64 16.17 -6.58
CA PRO A 20 -0.69 16.84 -7.88
C PRO A 20 -2.09 17.41 -8.12
N GLN A 21 -2.20 18.53 -8.83
CA GLN A 21 -3.51 19.02 -9.27
C GLN A 21 -4.15 17.97 -10.16
N PHE A 22 -5.01 17.15 -9.58
CA PHE A 22 -5.61 16.04 -10.28
C PHE A 22 -6.68 16.56 -11.22
N LYS A 23 -6.65 16.06 -12.44
CA LYS A 23 -7.78 16.21 -13.35
C LYS A 23 -8.75 15.10 -13.01
N PHE A 24 -10.02 15.47 -12.83
CA PHE A 24 -11.10 14.49 -12.81
C PHE A 24 -11.01 13.59 -14.05
N CYS A 25 -11.17 12.28 -13.86
CA CYS A 25 -11.14 11.31 -14.93
C CYS A 25 -12.26 10.26 -14.79
N ASP A 26 -12.61 9.61 -15.89
CA ASP A 26 -13.49 8.44 -15.86
C ASP A 26 -12.66 7.22 -15.43
N GLY A 27 -12.68 6.90 -14.13
CA GLY A 27 -11.90 5.81 -13.54
C GLY A 27 -12.14 4.45 -14.20
N PRO A 28 -13.39 3.99 -14.39
CA PRO A 28 -13.68 2.77 -15.13
C PRO A 28 -13.06 2.75 -16.54
N ALA A 29 -13.31 3.77 -17.36
CA ALA A 29 -12.75 3.83 -18.72
C ALA A 29 -11.21 3.87 -18.71
N LEU A 30 -10.61 4.47 -17.68
CA LEU A 30 -9.17 4.53 -17.51
C LEU A 30 -8.56 3.15 -17.25
N HIS A 31 -9.20 2.31 -16.44
CA HIS A 31 -8.73 0.93 -16.18
C HIS A 31 -8.99 -0.02 -17.35
N GLU A 32 -9.99 0.26 -18.20
CA GLU A 32 -10.17 -0.48 -19.45
C GLU A 32 -9.07 -0.16 -20.46
N ARG A 33 -8.64 1.11 -20.50
CA ARG A 33 -7.62 1.59 -21.42
C ARG A 33 -6.20 1.21 -21.02
N VAL A 34 -5.86 1.40 -19.74
CA VAL A 34 -4.49 1.20 -19.24
C VAL A 34 -4.34 -0.25 -18.76
N PRO A 35 -3.38 -1.01 -19.27
CA PRO A 35 -3.20 -2.40 -18.87
C PRO A 35 -2.80 -2.54 -17.38
N PRO A 36 -3.28 -3.56 -16.64
CA PRO A 36 -2.98 -3.77 -15.23
C PRO A 36 -1.51 -3.77 -14.80
N ASP A 37 -0.62 -4.27 -15.65
CA ASP A 37 0.84 -4.24 -15.46
C ASP A 37 1.43 -2.82 -15.58
N HIS A 38 0.59 -1.82 -15.84
CA HIS A 38 0.94 -0.40 -15.81
C HIS A 38 0.26 0.36 -14.65
N TRP A 39 -0.42 -0.31 -13.72
CA TRP A 39 -1.08 0.34 -12.58
C TRP A 39 -0.11 0.53 -11.41
N CYS A 40 1.07 1.09 -11.68
CA CYS A 40 2.14 1.20 -10.68
C CYS A 40 2.32 2.63 -10.18
N VAL A 41 3.00 2.73 -9.04
CA VAL A 41 3.47 3.99 -8.47
C VAL A 41 4.99 4.03 -8.49
N ALA A 42 5.55 5.22 -8.60
CA ALA A 42 6.98 5.46 -8.49
C ALA A 42 7.44 5.49 -7.02
N LEU A 43 8.75 5.33 -6.82
CA LEU A 43 9.37 5.40 -5.49
C LEU A 43 9.07 6.71 -4.75
N ASN A 44 9.04 7.84 -5.47
CA ASN A 44 8.73 9.14 -4.88
C ASN A 44 7.25 9.24 -4.45
N ASP A 45 6.35 8.54 -5.12
CA ASP A 45 4.93 8.55 -4.78
C ASP A 45 4.71 7.88 -3.41
N LEU A 46 5.42 6.79 -3.10
CA LEU A 46 5.35 6.17 -1.77
C LEU A 46 5.87 7.09 -0.67
N ARG A 47 6.95 7.85 -0.92
CA ARG A 47 7.47 8.84 0.03
C ARG A 47 6.44 9.94 0.28
N GLN A 48 5.83 10.45 -0.77
CA GLN A 48 4.76 11.46 -0.65
C GLN A 48 3.53 10.88 0.04
N PHE A 49 3.16 9.64 -0.26
CA PHE A 49 2.05 8.94 0.36
C PHE A 49 2.25 8.74 1.87
N ARG A 50 3.49 8.46 2.32
CA ARG A 50 3.86 8.43 3.73
C ARG A 50 3.58 9.76 4.42
N VAL A 51 4.01 10.88 3.82
CA VAL A 51 3.78 12.24 4.34
C VAL A 51 2.29 12.60 4.36
N LEU A 52 1.58 12.27 3.28
CA LEU A 52 0.14 12.51 3.16
C LEU A 52 -0.63 11.76 4.25
N THR A 53 -0.32 10.49 4.46
CA THR A 53 -0.96 9.65 5.47
C THR A 53 -0.74 10.22 6.87
N THR A 54 0.49 10.64 7.19
CA THR A 54 0.79 11.32 8.46
C THR A 54 -0.08 12.56 8.66
N ARG A 55 -0.17 13.42 7.64
CA ARG A 55 -0.99 14.63 7.73
C ARG A 55 -2.49 14.32 7.85
N ALA A 56 -2.98 13.30 7.14
CA ALA A 56 -4.37 12.86 7.25
C ALA A 56 -4.73 12.40 8.67
N ILE A 57 -3.79 11.77 9.37
CA ILE A 57 -3.96 11.43 10.79
C ILE A 57 -3.95 12.70 11.65
N CYS A 58 -2.97 13.59 11.46
CA CYS A 58 -2.86 14.83 12.25
C CYS A 58 -4.09 15.74 12.11
N HIS A 59 -4.74 15.74 10.95
CA HIS A 59 -5.94 16.53 10.68
C HIS A 59 -7.25 15.78 11.01
N GLY A 60 -7.19 14.53 11.47
CA GLY A 60 -8.35 13.75 11.90
C GLY A 60 -9.17 13.07 10.80
N GLN A 61 -8.61 12.91 9.60
CA GLN A 61 -9.26 12.22 8.45
C GLN A 61 -9.01 10.71 8.48
N VAL A 62 -7.93 10.28 9.11
CA VAL A 62 -7.69 8.86 9.43
C VAL A 62 -7.73 8.72 10.95
N LEU A 63 -8.79 8.09 11.43
CA LEU A 63 -9.10 7.95 12.84
C LEU A 63 -8.79 6.54 13.34
N SER A 64 -8.29 6.48 14.57
CA SER A 64 -8.13 5.23 15.33
C SER A 64 -9.52 4.66 15.63
N THR A 65 -9.70 3.37 15.40
CA THR A 65 -10.99 2.69 15.59
C THR A 65 -10.84 1.47 16.49
N PRO A 66 -11.92 0.94 17.10
CA PRO A 66 -11.81 -0.30 17.88
C PRO A 66 -11.29 -1.50 17.08
N ALA A 67 -11.51 -1.52 15.76
CA ALA A 67 -11.03 -2.58 14.87
C ALA A 67 -9.56 -2.39 14.43
N ASP A 68 -9.03 -1.18 14.58
CA ASP A 68 -7.65 -0.81 14.24
C ASP A 68 -7.17 0.28 15.20
N PRO A 69 -6.86 -0.11 16.45
CA PRO A 69 -6.37 0.82 17.45
C PRO A 69 -4.91 1.15 17.13
N PHE A 70 -4.66 2.39 16.70
CA PHE A 70 -3.30 2.92 16.56
C PHE A 70 -3.12 4.18 17.40
N ASP A 71 -1.87 4.45 17.77
CA ASP A 71 -1.46 5.70 18.42
C ASP A 71 -1.17 6.76 17.36
N VAL A 72 -1.79 7.93 17.48
CA VAL A 72 -1.59 9.08 16.58
C VAL A 72 -0.14 9.60 16.63
N ALA A 73 0.55 9.39 17.75
CA ALA A 73 1.96 9.72 17.91
C ALA A 73 2.91 8.62 17.42
N ASP A 74 2.41 7.44 17.04
CA ASP A 74 3.22 6.37 16.45
C ASP A 74 3.76 6.83 15.09
N ASN A 75 5.07 6.70 14.91
CA ASN A 75 5.74 7.00 13.66
C ASN A 75 6.45 5.77 13.06
N THR A 76 6.23 4.59 13.63
CA THR A 76 6.84 3.33 13.20
C THR A 76 5.84 2.43 12.48
N ASN A 77 4.64 2.20 13.00
CA ASN A 77 3.69 1.28 12.38
C ASN A 77 2.55 2.02 11.69
N GLY A 78 1.94 2.96 12.39
CA GLY A 78 0.77 3.69 11.89
C GLY A 78 -0.49 2.81 11.77
N PRO A 79 -1.57 3.37 11.20
CA PRO A 79 -2.82 2.65 10.97
C PRO A 79 -2.63 1.47 10.03
N SER A 80 -3.52 0.49 10.12
CA SER A 80 -3.56 -0.58 9.15
C SER A 80 -3.81 -0.06 7.73
N ILE A 81 -3.28 -0.76 6.73
CA ILE A 81 -3.56 -0.50 5.31
C ILE A 81 -5.08 -0.53 5.04
N THR A 82 -5.85 -1.36 5.76
CA THR A 82 -7.31 -1.38 5.69
C THR A 82 -7.93 -0.03 6.05
N SER A 83 -7.50 0.57 7.17
CA SER A 83 -7.99 1.87 7.61
C SER A 83 -7.58 2.98 6.65
N VAL A 84 -6.32 3.00 6.22
CA VAL A 84 -5.84 3.99 5.24
C VAL A 84 -6.62 3.88 3.93
N THR A 85 -6.88 2.67 3.47
CA THR A 85 -7.62 2.48 2.22
C THR A 85 -9.04 3.02 2.32
N ARG A 86 -9.74 2.74 3.43
CA ARG A 86 -11.13 3.16 3.63
C ARG A 86 -11.29 4.65 3.93
N GLN A 87 -10.36 5.22 4.71
CA GLN A 87 -10.49 6.57 5.24
C GLN A 87 -9.72 7.61 4.41
N LEU A 88 -8.74 7.19 3.59
CA LEU A 88 -7.91 8.10 2.78
C LEU A 88 -7.98 7.78 1.28
N ILE A 89 -7.59 6.58 0.86
CA ILE A 89 -7.45 6.24 -0.57
C ILE A 89 -8.81 6.28 -1.27
N ALA A 90 -9.80 5.55 -0.76
CA ALA A 90 -11.11 5.44 -1.39
C ALA A 90 -11.85 6.79 -1.45
N PRO A 91 -11.94 7.60 -0.37
CA PRO A 91 -12.60 8.90 -0.44
C PRO A 91 -11.99 9.83 -1.49
N ILE A 92 -10.65 9.96 -1.52
CA ILE A 92 -9.95 10.82 -2.48
C ILE A 92 -10.16 10.33 -3.91
N THR A 93 -9.90 9.04 -4.16
CA THR A 93 -10.04 8.49 -5.52
C THR A 93 -11.48 8.56 -6.03
N LYS A 94 -12.49 8.38 -5.16
CA LYS A 94 -13.89 8.53 -5.51
C LYS A 94 -14.21 9.96 -6.00
N MET A 95 -13.69 10.98 -5.33
CA MET A 95 -13.85 12.38 -5.75
C MET A 95 -13.24 12.65 -7.12
N MET A 96 -12.23 11.89 -7.52
CA MET A 96 -11.56 12.01 -8.82
C MET A 96 -12.17 11.15 -9.93
N GLY A 97 -13.37 10.59 -9.71
CA GLY A 97 -14.06 9.74 -10.68
C GLY A 97 -13.69 8.26 -10.58
N SER A 98 -13.22 7.83 -9.41
CA SER A 98 -12.89 6.45 -9.04
C SER A 98 -11.75 5.76 -9.81
N PRO A 99 -10.64 6.44 -10.23
CA PRO A 99 -9.42 5.74 -10.63
C PRO A 99 -8.78 5.00 -9.44
N SER A 100 -7.80 4.12 -9.69
CA SER A 100 -6.89 3.69 -8.63
C SER A 100 -5.96 4.83 -8.24
N TRP A 101 -5.31 4.73 -7.08
CA TRP A 101 -4.33 5.75 -6.68
C TRP A 101 -3.21 5.89 -7.72
N ALA A 102 -2.74 4.75 -8.25
CA ALA A 102 -1.73 4.70 -9.30
C ALA A 102 -2.16 5.45 -10.57
N LEU A 103 -3.35 5.18 -11.10
CA LEU A 103 -3.84 5.83 -12.32
C LEU A 103 -4.33 7.26 -12.11
N MET A 104 -4.66 7.63 -10.87
CA MET A 104 -4.91 9.01 -10.49
C MET A 104 -3.63 9.86 -10.60
N LEU A 105 -2.48 9.29 -10.19
CA LEU A 105 -1.17 9.95 -10.32
C LEU A 105 -0.64 9.89 -11.76
N HIS A 106 -0.78 8.74 -12.41
CA HIS A 106 -0.16 8.42 -13.69
C HIS A 106 -1.20 7.88 -14.69
N PRO A 107 -1.96 8.76 -15.37
CA PRO A 107 -3.07 8.36 -16.24
C PRO A 107 -2.65 7.62 -17.53
N GLU A 108 -1.36 7.68 -17.88
CA GLU A 108 -0.77 6.89 -18.97
C GLU A 108 -0.23 5.54 -18.49
N GLY A 109 -0.22 5.32 -17.18
CA GLY A 109 0.34 4.13 -16.54
C GLY A 109 1.86 4.11 -16.46
N LEU A 110 2.37 3.27 -15.57
CA LEU A 110 3.78 3.03 -15.32
C LEU A 110 4.05 1.53 -15.30
N LEU A 111 4.93 1.04 -16.18
CA LEU A 111 5.26 -0.39 -16.27
C LEU A 111 5.78 -0.94 -14.94
N CYS A 112 5.29 -2.12 -14.55
CA CYS A 112 5.63 -2.79 -13.30
C CYS A 112 7.03 -3.41 -13.32
N ASP A 113 7.95 -2.87 -12.51
CA ASP A 113 9.28 -3.45 -12.28
C ASP A 113 9.36 -4.27 -10.98
N LEU A 114 8.50 -3.95 -10.02
CA LEU A 114 8.47 -4.57 -8.70
C LEU A 114 7.03 -4.92 -8.33
N PHE A 115 6.77 -6.19 -7.99
CA PHE A 115 5.49 -6.59 -7.42
C PHE A 115 5.60 -6.73 -5.90
N VAL A 116 4.73 -6.07 -5.14
CA VAL A 116 4.73 -6.17 -3.68
C VAL A 116 3.55 -7.00 -3.19
N THR A 117 3.83 -8.05 -2.41
CA THR A 117 2.81 -8.74 -1.60
C THR A 117 2.87 -8.30 -0.16
N HIS A 118 1.70 -8.08 0.45
CA HIS A 118 1.59 -7.53 1.79
C HIS A 118 0.27 -7.89 2.48
N GLY A 119 0.23 -7.66 3.81
CA GLY A 119 -0.97 -7.83 4.62
C GLY A 119 -1.86 -6.59 4.57
N TRP A 120 -3.18 -6.75 4.72
CA TRP A 120 -4.10 -5.60 4.87
C TRP A 120 -4.21 -5.10 6.31
N ALA A 121 -3.85 -5.94 7.28
CA ALA A 121 -3.77 -5.59 8.69
C ALA A 121 -2.41 -4.97 9.06
N GLU A 122 -1.46 -4.93 8.11
CA GLU A 122 -0.14 -4.34 8.30
C GLU A 122 -0.22 -2.83 8.50
N GLY A 123 0.63 -2.30 9.38
CA GLY A 123 0.77 -0.86 9.58
C GLY A 123 1.37 -0.18 8.35
N ILE A 124 0.73 0.88 7.89
CA ILE A 124 1.11 1.57 6.65
C ILE A 124 2.52 2.17 6.68
N TYR A 125 3.01 2.61 7.85
CA TYR A 125 4.35 3.16 7.98
C TYR A 125 5.40 2.06 7.88
N GLU A 126 5.19 0.98 8.64
CA GLU A 126 6.03 -0.22 8.59
C GLU A 126 6.15 -0.74 7.15
N PHE A 127 5.01 -0.81 6.45
CA PHE A 127 4.94 -1.22 5.05
C PHE A 127 5.79 -0.31 4.15
N ILE A 128 5.54 1.01 4.16
CA ILE A 128 6.21 1.94 3.26
C ILE A 128 7.72 1.95 3.54
N ASP A 129 8.12 1.99 4.81
CA ASP A 129 9.52 2.12 5.20
C ASP A 129 10.32 0.86 4.81
N LYS A 130 9.74 -0.33 4.93
CA LYS A 130 10.33 -1.58 4.43
C LYS A 130 10.44 -1.62 2.92
N VAL A 131 9.38 -1.23 2.20
CA VAL A 131 9.40 -1.20 0.73
C VAL A 131 10.45 -0.21 0.22
N LEU A 132 10.56 0.97 0.82
CA LEU A 132 11.57 1.97 0.46
C LEU A 132 12.99 1.50 0.77
N ASN A 133 13.19 0.83 1.91
CA ASN A 133 14.49 0.31 2.31
C ASN A 133 14.96 -0.86 1.43
N SER A 134 14.04 -1.73 1.01
CA SER A 134 14.32 -2.91 0.18
C SER A 134 14.03 -2.68 -1.29
N TRP A 135 13.94 -1.43 -1.74
CA TRP A 135 13.68 -1.11 -3.13
C TRP A 135 14.86 -1.52 -4.03
N PRO A 136 14.67 -2.41 -5.03
CA PRO A 136 15.76 -2.84 -5.92
C PRO A 136 16.31 -1.67 -6.74
N ARG A 137 17.63 -1.59 -6.91
CA ARG A 137 18.30 -0.43 -7.56
C ARG A 137 17.78 -0.13 -8.97
N ASP A 138 17.44 -1.16 -9.73
CA ASP A 138 17.03 -1.03 -11.14
C ASP A 138 15.50 -0.92 -11.31
N ALA A 139 14.72 -1.09 -10.24
CA ALA A 139 13.26 -0.96 -10.28
C ALA A 139 12.85 0.52 -10.26
N LYS A 140 11.92 0.93 -11.13
CA LYS A 140 11.42 2.31 -11.18
C LYS A 140 10.03 2.42 -10.58
N HIS A 141 9.19 1.40 -10.80
CA HIS A 141 7.80 1.43 -10.37
C HIS A 141 7.39 0.13 -9.69
N VAL A 142 6.44 0.27 -8.76
CA VAL A 142 5.94 -0.83 -7.95
C VAL A 142 4.43 -0.99 -8.12
N TYR A 143 4.00 -2.23 -8.23
CA TYR A 143 2.62 -2.62 -8.04
C TYR A 143 2.38 -2.95 -6.56
N CYS A 144 1.43 -2.26 -5.94
CA CYS A 144 1.01 -2.49 -4.57
C CYS A 144 -0.53 -2.47 -4.53
N CYS A 145 -1.17 -3.58 -4.15
CA CYS A 145 -2.59 -3.78 -4.41
C CYS A 145 -3.51 -2.69 -3.82
N MET A 146 -3.15 -2.06 -2.70
CA MET A 146 -3.92 -0.96 -2.09
C MET A 146 -3.90 0.33 -2.93
N LEU A 147 -2.82 0.56 -3.70
CA LEU A 147 -2.62 1.76 -4.53
C LEU A 147 -2.95 1.49 -6.00
N SER A 148 -2.67 0.27 -6.47
CA SER A 148 -2.76 -0.14 -7.87
C SER A 148 -4.17 -0.52 -8.30
N ASN A 149 -4.92 -1.23 -7.44
CA ASN A 149 -6.30 -1.60 -7.75
C ASN A 149 -7.25 -0.43 -7.48
N PRO A 150 -8.36 -0.31 -8.24
CA PRO A 150 -9.41 0.63 -7.89
C PRO A 150 -10.08 0.20 -6.59
N GLN A 151 -10.06 1.10 -5.59
CA GLN A 151 -10.64 0.83 -4.26
C GLN A 151 -12.13 1.21 -4.17
N CYS A 152 -12.64 1.88 -5.21
CA CYS A 152 -14.00 2.41 -5.28
C CYS A 152 -14.90 1.70 -6.29
N LEU A 153 -14.34 0.75 -7.06
CA LEU A 153 -15.07 0.00 -8.08
C LEU A 153 -15.33 -1.44 -7.60
N ASP A 154 -16.37 -2.06 -8.14
CA ASP A 154 -16.59 -3.50 -7.96
C ASP A 154 -15.59 -4.29 -8.81
N ILE A 155 -14.51 -4.74 -8.15
CA ILE A 155 -13.45 -5.53 -8.76
C ILE A 155 -13.76 -7.04 -8.81
N GLY A 156 -14.96 -7.48 -8.40
CA GLY A 156 -15.31 -8.90 -8.31
C GLY A 156 -15.08 -9.66 -9.63
N HIS A 157 -15.40 -9.01 -10.75
CA HIS A 157 -15.14 -9.55 -12.09
C HIS A 157 -13.65 -9.58 -12.46
N LEU A 158 -12.83 -8.66 -11.94
CA LEU A 158 -11.38 -8.62 -12.19
C LEU A 158 -10.64 -9.76 -11.49
N ILE A 159 -11.25 -10.35 -10.46
CA ILE A 159 -10.64 -11.44 -9.68
C ILE A 159 -11.33 -12.78 -9.88
N SER A 160 -12.35 -12.86 -10.75
CA SER A 160 -13.08 -14.12 -11.00
C SER A 160 -12.19 -15.19 -11.64
N SER A 161 -11.16 -14.76 -12.37
CA SER A 161 -10.10 -15.60 -12.91
C SER A 161 -8.77 -15.18 -12.25
N PRO A 162 -8.36 -15.81 -11.13
CA PRO A 162 -7.19 -15.37 -10.36
C PRO A 162 -5.89 -15.25 -11.16
N ARG A 163 -5.71 -16.04 -12.22
CA ARG A 163 -4.51 -16.01 -13.07
C ARG A 163 -4.54 -14.89 -14.12
N GLU A 164 -5.72 -14.37 -14.45
CA GLU A 164 -5.93 -13.27 -15.39
C GLU A 164 -6.18 -11.94 -14.68
N SER A 165 -6.17 -11.96 -13.35
CA SER A 165 -6.42 -10.80 -12.51
C SER A 165 -5.39 -9.69 -12.73
N PRO A 166 -5.72 -8.44 -12.37
CA PRO A 166 -4.79 -7.33 -12.44
C PRO A 166 -3.46 -7.60 -11.73
N PHE A 167 -3.50 -8.19 -10.53
CA PHE A 167 -2.30 -8.51 -9.77
C PHE A 167 -1.48 -9.61 -10.44
N ALA A 168 -2.11 -10.64 -11.02
CA ALA A 168 -1.40 -11.72 -11.70
C ALA A 168 -0.71 -11.21 -12.96
N ARG A 169 -1.36 -10.29 -13.69
CA ARG A 169 -0.75 -9.61 -14.84
C ARG A 169 0.44 -8.73 -14.44
N ALA A 170 0.30 -7.93 -13.40
CA ALA A 170 1.41 -7.11 -12.90
C ALA A 170 2.58 -7.97 -12.41
N LEU A 171 2.30 -9.05 -11.67
CA LEU A 171 3.32 -10.00 -11.23
C LEU A 171 4.00 -10.73 -12.41
N LEU A 172 3.25 -11.05 -13.47
CA LEU A 172 3.80 -11.65 -14.68
C LEU A 172 4.76 -10.69 -15.39
N ALA A 173 4.48 -9.39 -15.40
CA ALA A 173 5.36 -8.38 -15.99
C ALA A 173 6.61 -8.09 -15.13
N ALA A 174 6.46 -8.08 -13.80
CA ALA A 174 7.55 -7.75 -12.88
C ALA A 174 8.67 -8.81 -12.91
N PRO A 175 9.96 -8.43 -12.98
CA PRO A 175 11.08 -9.37 -12.80
C PRO A 175 11.23 -9.85 -11.36
N CYS A 176 10.81 -9.04 -10.38
CA CYS A 176 10.98 -9.31 -8.95
C CYS A 176 9.68 -9.14 -8.18
N MET A 177 9.50 -9.99 -7.18
CA MET A 177 8.48 -9.89 -6.15
C MET A 177 9.13 -9.58 -4.80
N LEU A 178 8.65 -8.55 -4.12
CA LEU A 178 9.04 -8.21 -2.76
C LEU A 178 7.94 -8.63 -1.78
N VAL A 179 8.29 -9.53 -0.87
CA VAL A 179 7.46 -9.99 0.23
C VAL A 179 7.64 -9.06 1.41
N VAL A 180 6.58 -8.39 1.87
CA VAL A 180 6.65 -7.49 3.02
C VAL A 180 6.08 -8.17 4.26
N PRO A 181 6.93 -8.73 5.15
CA PRO A 181 6.46 -9.25 6.43
C PRO A 181 6.09 -8.09 7.36
N ASN A 182 5.17 -8.31 8.29
CA ASN A 182 4.75 -7.32 9.28
C ASN A 182 4.69 -7.92 10.69
N GLN A 183 4.53 -7.06 11.70
CA GLN A 183 4.46 -7.48 13.09
C GLN A 183 3.10 -8.04 13.53
N VAL A 184 2.04 -7.84 12.73
CA VAL A 184 0.66 -8.22 13.09
C VAL A 184 0.42 -9.70 12.83
N GLY A 185 1.01 -10.26 11.79
CA GLY A 185 0.93 -11.70 11.51
C GLY A 185 1.60 -12.10 10.20
N SER A 186 1.65 -13.41 9.96
CA SER A 186 2.19 -13.95 8.71
C SER A 186 1.30 -13.53 7.53
N ILE A 187 1.89 -12.92 6.51
CA ILE A 187 1.16 -12.58 5.28
C ILE A 187 0.61 -13.84 4.58
N TYR A 188 1.26 -15.00 4.76
CA TYR A 188 0.84 -16.28 4.18
C TYR A 188 -0.39 -16.89 4.85
N SER A 189 -0.88 -16.28 5.95
CA SER A 189 -2.23 -16.58 6.46
C SER A 189 -3.33 -16.11 5.50
N ARG A 190 -2.99 -15.26 4.52
CA ARG A 190 -3.92 -14.72 3.53
C ARG A 190 -3.78 -15.47 2.21
N VAL A 191 -4.88 -16.04 1.74
CA VAL A 191 -4.94 -16.86 0.52
C VAL A 191 -4.32 -16.16 -0.70
N TRP A 192 -4.55 -14.85 -0.85
CA TRP A 192 -4.03 -14.06 -1.96
C TRP A 192 -2.49 -13.94 -1.91
N CYS A 193 -1.90 -13.68 -0.75
CA CYS A 193 -0.45 -13.60 -0.60
C CYS A 193 0.22 -14.94 -0.90
N THR A 194 -0.38 -16.05 -0.47
CA THR A 194 0.10 -17.41 -0.78
C THR A 194 -0.01 -17.70 -2.28
N TYR A 195 -1.11 -17.29 -2.92
CA TYR A 195 -1.30 -17.47 -4.35
C TYR A 195 -0.33 -16.61 -5.19
N GLU A 196 -0.08 -15.36 -4.79
CA GLU A 196 0.93 -14.49 -5.39
C GLU A 196 2.34 -15.13 -5.29
N ALA A 197 2.71 -15.64 -4.12
CA ALA A 197 3.99 -16.33 -3.93
C ALA A 197 4.09 -17.60 -4.80
N TYR A 198 3.01 -18.37 -4.89
CA TYR A 198 2.93 -19.53 -5.78
C TYR A 198 3.13 -19.14 -7.26
N LEU A 199 2.49 -18.07 -7.73
CA LEU A 199 2.63 -17.58 -9.10
C LEU A 199 4.07 -17.12 -9.36
N ALA A 200 4.64 -16.32 -8.46
CA ALA A 200 6.00 -15.84 -8.58
C ALA A 200 7.02 -16.98 -8.66
N TYR A 201 6.88 -17.97 -7.78
CA TYR A 201 7.70 -19.18 -7.81
C TYR A 201 7.53 -19.95 -9.13
N SER A 202 6.28 -20.16 -9.55
CA SER A 202 5.96 -20.92 -10.77
C SER A 202 6.44 -20.22 -12.05
N TRP A 203 6.53 -18.89 -12.05
CA TRP A 203 7.02 -18.09 -13.16
C TRP A 203 8.51 -17.75 -13.07
N GLY A 204 9.25 -18.35 -12.12
CA GLY A 204 10.69 -18.15 -11.98
C GLY A 204 11.08 -16.71 -11.66
N LYS A 205 10.23 -15.99 -10.92
CA LYS A 205 10.52 -14.62 -10.47
C LYS A 205 11.56 -14.63 -9.35
N THR A 206 12.35 -13.57 -9.26
CA THR A 206 13.15 -13.32 -8.05
C THR A 206 12.18 -12.96 -6.92
N ILE A 207 12.30 -13.64 -5.78
CA ILE A 207 11.47 -13.38 -4.59
C ILE A 207 12.41 -12.93 -3.47
N GLU A 208 12.25 -11.68 -3.04
CA GLU A 208 13.01 -11.09 -1.94
C GLU A 208 12.07 -10.79 -0.76
N THR A 209 12.63 -10.77 0.45
CA THR A 209 11.90 -10.39 1.65
C THR A 209 12.32 -8.99 2.07
N ALA A 210 11.35 -8.10 2.26
CA ALA A 210 11.60 -6.74 2.68
C ALA A 210 12.12 -6.69 4.11
N GLU A 211 13.03 -5.75 4.34
CA GLU A 211 13.76 -5.59 5.57
C GLU A 211 13.54 -4.19 6.14
N SER A 212 13.41 -4.09 7.46
CA SER A 212 13.45 -2.79 8.13
C SER A 212 14.87 -2.21 8.15
N THR A 213 14.96 -0.89 8.31
CA THR A 213 16.25 -0.20 8.40
C THR A 213 17.07 -0.69 9.59
N ALA A 214 18.40 -0.64 9.49
CA ALA A 214 19.29 -1.09 10.57
C ALA A 214 19.09 -0.32 11.89
N LEU A 215 18.67 0.95 11.83
CA LEU A 215 18.41 1.81 13.00
C LEU A 215 17.33 1.22 13.92
N GLU A 216 16.33 0.53 13.37
CA GLU A 216 15.28 -0.14 14.15
C GLU A 216 15.74 -1.49 14.74
N ARG A 217 16.85 -2.05 14.23
CA ARG A 217 17.44 -3.30 14.75
C ARG A 217 18.30 -3.07 16.00
N TRP A 218 18.96 -1.91 16.09
CA TRP A 218 19.91 -1.64 17.17
C TRP A 218 19.33 -1.74 18.59
N PRO A 219 18.14 -1.19 18.90
CA PRO A 219 17.55 -1.33 20.23
C PRO A 219 17.31 -2.79 20.62
N ARG A 220 16.88 -3.64 19.67
CA ARG A 220 16.65 -5.08 19.88
C ARG A 220 17.95 -5.86 20.04
N ILE A 221 18.98 -5.53 19.27
CA ILE A 221 20.31 -6.12 19.40
C ILE A 221 20.93 -5.74 20.75
N ILE A 222 20.83 -4.48 21.16
CA ILE A 222 21.31 -4.00 22.46
C ILE A 222 20.58 -4.71 23.59
N GLN A 223 19.24 -4.82 23.54
CA GLN A 223 18.47 -5.59 24.53
C GLN A 223 18.91 -7.06 24.62
N ALA A 224 19.09 -7.73 23.48
CA ALA A 224 19.51 -9.13 23.45
C ALA A 224 20.93 -9.31 24.02
N VAL A 225 21.85 -8.40 23.71
CA VAL A 225 23.21 -8.40 24.27
C VAL A 225 23.19 -8.10 25.77
N CYS A 226 22.40 -7.13 26.22
CA CYS A 226 22.25 -6.83 27.65
C CYS A 226 21.66 -8.01 28.44
N LEU A 227 20.65 -8.69 27.91
CA LEU A 227 20.08 -9.89 28.53
C LEU A 227 21.09 -11.05 28.56
N TYR A 228 21.86 -11.24 27.49
CA TYR A 228 22.90 -12.26 27.46
C TYR A 228 23.99 -12.01 28.51
N VAL A 229 24.45 -10.76 28.66
CA VAL A 229 25.44 -10.38 29.68
C VAL A 229 24.87 -10.53 31.10
N PHE A 230 23.58 -10.28 31.32
CA PHE A 230 22.92 -10.44 32.62
C PHE A 230 22.67 -11.89 33.02
N VAL A 231 22.49 -12.80 32.05
CA VAL A 231 22.23 -14.22 32.30
C VAL A 231 23.54 -15.04 32.34
N ALA A 232 24.58 -14.57 31.67
CA ALA A 232 25.88 -15.23 31.61
C ALA A 232 26.92 -14.71 32.65
N GLY A 233 26.53 -13.78 33.52
CA GLY A 233 27.34 -13.28 34.64
C GLY A 233 26.74 -13.66 35.99
#